data_AF-A0A2N7YDY6-F1
#
_entry.id   AF-A0A2N7YDY6-F1
#
_cell.length_a   1.000
_cell.length_b   1.000
_cell.length_c   1.000
_cell.angle_alpha   90.00
_cell.angle_beta   90.00
_cell.angle_gamma   90.00
#
_symmetry.space_group_name_H-M   'P 1'
#
loop_
_entity.id
_entity.type
_entity.pdbx_description
1 polymer ?
#
loop_
_entity_poly.entity_id
_entity_poly.type
_entity_poly.pdbx_seq_one_letter_code
_entity_poly.pdbx_strand_id
1 'polypeptide(L)'
;MLTAADKSFKGLFSGVRYLGPVRASAERFYRHQDLEIGEVDHKGENLPMVINSLDARMKKNLSKWISDNFGFELELETSGLHYELKIKEEHDAKFHNISDMGFGYSQILPVIVSIWLETVGAVPRRHLGFTDANSRTLVIEQPELHLHPALQYRFGLAIAKVVSLATNFGFRIVIETHSSQMIEAIGESIRRGVIEDSDISIALFEKNKNDCTEITMSGFDDEGYLMNWPAGFLSA
;
A
#
# COMPACT_ATOMS: atom_id res chain seq x y z
N MET A 1 -22.94 1.83 28.72
CA MET A 1 -22.95 2.11 27.26
C MET A 1 -21.66 2.78 26.80
N LEU A 2 -21.21 3.90 27.40
CA LEU A 2 -20.00 4.62 27.00
C LEU A 2 -18.72 3.76 26.97
N THR A 3 -18.50 2.91 27.98
CA THR A 3 -17.33 2.01 28.06
C THR A 3 -17.32 0.95 26.96
N ALA A 4 -18.50 0.49 26.51
CA ALA A 4 -18.61 -0.47 25.43
C ALA A 4 -18.31 0.19 24.08
N ALA A 5 -18.80 1.41 23.86
CA ALA A 5 -18.47 2.20 22.67
C ALA A 5 -16.97 2.53 22.61
N ASP A 6 -16.36 2.98 23.71
CA ASP A 6 -14.92 3.26 23.81
C ASP A 6 -14.08 2.02 23.49
N LYS A 7 -14.45 0.86 24.04
CA LYS A 7 -13.77 -0.41 23.75
C LYS A 7 -13.89 -0.79 22.27
N SER A 8 -15.06 -0.61 21.66
CA SER A 8 -15.27 -0.87 20.24
C SER A 8 -14.48 0.08 19.35
N PHE A 9 -14.47 1.38 19.64
CA PHE A 9 -13.67 2.37 18.89
C PHE A 9 -12.18 2.09 19.02
N LYS A 10 -11.67 1.83 20.23
CA LYS A 10 -10.27 1.46 20.42
C LYS A 10 -9.92 0.19 19.66
N GLY A 11 -10.77 -0.84 19.71
CA GLY A 11 -10.60 -2.06 18.93
C GLY A 11 -10.48 -1.78 17.44
N LEU A 12 -11.44 -1.03 16.89
CA LEU A 12 -11.47 -0.68 15.47
C LEU A 12 -10.25 0.16 15.05
N PHE A 13 -10.05 1.32 15.69
CA PHE A 13 -9.00 2.28 15.29
C PHE A 13 -7.59 1.78 15.57
N SER A 14 -7.40 0.89 16.55
CA SER A 14 -6.11 0.20 16.71
C SER A 14 -5.77 -0.63 15.47
N GLY A 15 -6.77 -1.20 14.78
CA GLY A 15 -6.57 -1.97 13.56
C GLY A 15 -6.35 -1.14 12.30
N VAL A 16 -6.44 0.18 12.36
CA VAL A 16 -6.33 1.06 11.19
C VAL A 16 -4.87 1.52 11.02
N ARG A 17 -4.36 1.38 9.79
CA ARG A 17 -3.14 2.01 9.32
C ARG A 17 -3.48 3.00 8.23
N TYR A 18 -2.85 4.17 8.27
CA TYR A 18 -3.15 5.28 7.37
C TYR A 18 -1.87 5.81 6.73
N LEU A 19 -1.89 5.98 5.40
CA LEU A 19 -0.83 6.57 4.60
C LEU A 19 -1.43 7.73 3.78
N GLY A 20 -0.84 8.93 3.91
CA GLY A 20 -1.46 10.20 3.45
C GLY A 20 -1.37 10.50 1.95
N PRO A 21 -1.36 11.77 1.52
CA PRO A 21 -1.01 12.27 0.18
C PRO A 21 0.37 12.05 -0.39
N VAL A 22 1.25 12.58 0.43
CA VAL A 22 2.59 13.01 0.08
C VAL A 22 3.47 12.37 1.12
N ARG A 23 4.25 11.40 0.66
CA ARG A 23 5.23 10.71 1.48
C ARG A 23 6.53 11.49 1.50
N ALA A 24 7.36 11.18 2.47
CA ALA A 24 8.70 11.72 2.59
C ALA A 24 9.47 11.54 1.28
N SER A 25 10.16 12.60 0.86
CA SER A 25 11.10 12.52 -0.24
C SER A 25 12.24 11.57 0.11
N ALA A 26 12.78 10.88 -0.90
CA ALA A 26 13.96 10.05 -0.71
C ALA A 26 15.17 10.91 -0.29
N GLU A 27 15.77 10.57 0.86
CA GLU A 27 17.08 11.07 1.26
C GLU A 27 18.17 10.04 0.92
N ARG A 28 19.37 10.54 0.60
CA ARG A 28 20.51 9.66 0.33
C ARG A 28 20.96 8.91 1.58
N PHE A 29 20.94 9.60 2.72
CA PHE A 29 21.33 9.08 4.03
C PHE A 29 20.28 9.45 5.06
N TYR A 30 19.64 8.44 5.66
CA TYR A 30 18.72 8.64 6.77
C TYR A 30 19.47 8.50 8.09
N ARG A 31 19.15 9.33 9.08
CA ARG A 31 19.80 9.29 10.39
C ARG A 31 19.15 8.27 11.32
N HIS A 32 19.98 7.49 12.02
CA HIS A 32 19.55 6.59 13.08
C HIS A 32 18.76 7.33 14.17
N GLN A 33 17.55 6.85 14.47
CA GLN A 33 16.83 7.16 15.70
C GLN A 33 16.57 5.82 16.42
N ASP A 34 16.89 5.71 17.71
CA ASP A 34 16.72 4.47 18.49
C ASP A 34 15.24 4.28 18.90
N LEU A 35 14.38 4.02 17.93
CA LEU A 35 13.00 3.60 18.17
C LEU A 35 12.80 2.26 17.46
N GLU A 36 12.45 1.21 18.20
CA GLU A 36 11.81 0.04 17.59
C GLU A 36 10.45 0.50 17.07
N ILE A 37 10.31 0.57 15.74
CA ILE A 37 9.04 0.94 15.12
C ILE A 37 8.57 -0.23 14.27
N GLY A 38 7.48 -0.86 14.70
CA GLY A 38 6.87 -1.99 14.00
C GLY A 38 5.92 -1.60 12.86
N GLU A 39 5.75 -0.29 12.61
CA GLU A 39 4.84 0.24 11.60
C GLU A 39 5.46 1.40 10.84
N VAL A 40 5.06 1.58 9.58
CA VAL A 40 5.46 2.75 8.79
C VAL A 40 4.57 3.92 9.18
N ASP A 41 5.17 5.09 9.45
CA ASP A 41 4.39 6.29 9.75
C ASP A 41 3.61 6.77 8.51
N HIS A 42 2.62 7.64 8.70
CA HIS A 42 1.74 8.11 7.62
C HIS A 42 2.45 8.78 6.42
N LYS A 43 3.70 9.23 6.59
CA LYS A 43 4.55 9.80 5.53
C LYS A 43 5.65 8.85 5.06
N GLY A 44 5.95 7.78 5.79
CA GLY A 44 7.07 6.89 5.54
C GLY A 44 8.45 7.45 5.90
N GLU A 45 8.54 8.46 6.77
CA GLU A 45 9.84 9.04 7.19
C GLU A 45 10.70 8.00 7.93
N ASN A 46 10.05 7.11 8.69
CA ASN A 46 10.69 6.05 9.45
C ASN A 46 10.98 4.75 8.67
N LEU A 47 10.71 4.71 7.35
CA LEU A 47 10.81 3.50 6.53
C LEU A 47 12.15 2.74 6.68
N PRO A 48 13.34 3.39 6.65
CA PRO A 48 14.61 2.68 6.82
C PRO A 48 14.72 1.98 8.18
N MET A 49 14.17 2.58 9.24
CA MET A 49 14.20 2.03 10.60
C MET A 49 13.30 0.78 10.70
N VAL A 50 12.11 0.87 10.10
CA VAL A 50 11.18 -0.26 10.02
C VAL A 50 11.84 -1.44 9.30
N ILE A 51 12.44 -1.20 8.13
CA ILE A 51 13.16 -2.24 7.39
C ILE A 51 14.34 -2.75 8.20
N ASN A 52 15.08 -1.89 8.90
CA ASN A 52 16.21 -2.31 9.71
C ASN A 52 15.82 -3.26 10.84
N SER A 53 14.66 -3.03 11.47
CA SER A 53 14.12 -3.86 12.56
C SER A 53 13.80 -5.30 12.14
N LEU A 54 13.66 -5.55 10.83
CA LEU A 54 13.43 -6.88 10.28
C LEU A 54 14.68 -7.75 10.37
N ASP A 55 14.49 -9.03 10.68
CA ASP A 55 15.58 -10.00 10.61
C ASP A 55 16.03 -10.24 9.15
N ALA A 56 17.19 -10.88 8.96
CA ALA A 56 17.76 -11.11 7.63
C ALA A 56 16.85 -11.95 6.71
N ARG A 57 16.06 -12.88 7.27
CA ARG A 57 15.11 -13.70 6.51
C ARG A 57 13.93 -12.85 6.05
N MET A 58 13.39 -12.02 6.92
CA MET A 58 12.31 -11.09 6.63
C MET A 58 12.72 -10.06 5.58
N LYS A 59 13.91 -9.46 5.69
CA LYS A 59 14.47 -8.56 4.67
C LYS A 59 14.55 -9.23 3.30
N LYS A 60 15.04 -10.46 3.24
CA LYS A 60 15.10 -11.24 1.99
C LYS A 60 13.71 -11.55 1.44
N ASN A 61 12.76 -11.93 2.29
CA ASN A 61 11.39 -12.21 1.88
C ASN A 61 10.67 -10.96 1.37
N LEU A 62 10.88 -9.81 2.02
CA LEU A 62 10.38 -8.51 1.57
C LEU A 62 10.95 -8.19 0.18
N SER A 63 12.28 -8.20 0.02
CA SER A 63 12.92 -7.89 -1.26
C SER A 63 12.45 -8.83 -2.38
N LYS A 64 12.30 -10.14 -2.10
CA LYS A 64 11.74 -11.10 -3.04
C LYS A 64 10.28 -10.77 -3.40
N TRP A 65 9.44 -10.45 -2.41
CA TRP A 65 8.05 -10.09 -2.66
C TRP A 65 7.93 -8.81 -3.49
N ILE A 66 8.80 -7.82 -3.25
CA ILE A 66 8.85 -6.60 -4.07
C ILE A 66 9.25 -6.96 -5.50
N SER A 67 10.28 -7.80 -5.68
CA SER A 67 10.71 -8.25 -7.01
C SER A 67 9.61 -8.99 -7.76
N ASP A 68 8.95 -9.95 -7.12
CA ASP A 68 7.93 -10.80 -7.75
C ASP A 68 6.67 -10.00 -8.18
N ASN A 69 6.34 -8.90 -7.50
CA ASN A 69 5.11 -8.13 -7.79
C ASN A 69 5.39 -6.79 -8.50
N PHE A 70 6.50 -6.13 -8.19
CA PHE A 70 6.85 -4.78 -8.68
C PHE A 70 8.09 -4.73 -9.57
N GLY A 71 8.86 -5.82 -9.67
CA GLY A 71 9.95 -5.98 -10.66
C GLY A 71 11.22 -5.21 -10.33
N PHE A 72 11.40 -4.91 -9.05
CA PHE A 72 12.64 -4.35 -8.53
C PHE A 72 12.98 -4.97 -7.19
N GLU A 73 14.25 -4.98 -6.85
CA GLU A 73 14.75 -5.46 -5.55
C GLU A 73 15.01 -4.27 -4.63
N LEU A 74 14.79 -4.48 -3.32
CA LEU A 74 15.08 -3.52 -2.27
C LEU A 74 16.26 -4.02 -1.43
N GLU A 75 17.21 -3.12 -1.18
CA GLU A 75 18.33 -3.34 -0.26
C GLU A 75 18.43 -2.16 0.72
N LEU A 76 18.70 -2.48 1.99
CA LEU A 76 19.02 -1.49 3.01
C LEU A 76 20.49 -1.67 3.39
N GLU A 77 21.32 -0.67 3.05
CA GLU A 77 22.71 -0.62 3.51
C GLU A 77 22.81 0.22 4.78
N THR A 78 23.59 -0.26 5.75
CA THR A 78 23.83 0.44 7.02
C THR A 78 25.30 0.80 7.13
N SER A 79 25.60 2.09 7.23
CA SER A 79 26.96 2.63 7.39
C SER A 79 27.02 3.50 8.64
N GLY A 80 27.50 2.92 9.75
CA GLY A 80 27.51 3.59 11.05
C GLY A 80 26.10 3.95 11.53
N LEU A 81 25.81 5.25 11.64
CA LEU A 81 24.50 5.80 12.04
C LEU A 81 23.63 6.20 10.85
N HIS A 82 24.01 5.81 9.64
CA HIS A 82 23.29 6.15 8.42
C HIS A 82 22.71 4.92 7.74
N TYR A 83 21.50 5.09 7.22
CA TYR A 83 20.84 4.12 6.37
C TYR A 83 20.78 4.64 4.93
N GLU A 84 21.01 3.73 3.98
CA GLU A 84 20.77 3.99 2.57
C GLU A 84 19.76 2.96 2.04
N LEU A 85 18.67 3.44 1.44
CA LEU A 85 17.74 2.61 0.71
C LEU A 85 18.17 2.54 -0.75
N LYS A 86 18.36 1.31 -1.26
CA LYS A 86 18.80 1.07 -2.62
C LYS A 86 17.84 0.17 -3.37
N ILE A 87 17.71 0.45 -4.66
CA ILE A 87 16.82 -0.26 -5.58
C ILE A 87 17.62 -0.77 -6.76
N LYS A 88 17.28 -1.98 -7.23
CA LYS A 88 17.79 -2.54 -8.47
C LYS A 88 16.60 -2.96 -9.32
N GLU A 89 16.39 -2.31 -10.46
CA GLU A 89 15.41 -2.74 -11.46
C GLU A 89 15.90 -4.01 -12.18
N GLU A 90 14.99 -4.78 -12.80
CA GLU A 90 15.32 -6.03 -13.48
C GLU A 90 16.39 -5.88 -14.58
N HIS A 91 16.45 -4.71 -15.21
CA HIS A 91 17.41 -4.40 -16.29
C HIS A 91 18.72 -3.76 -15.80
N ASP A 92 18.82 -3.46 -14.50
CA ASP A 92 20.01 -2.83 -13.93
C ASP A 92 21.02 -3.85 -13.42
N ALA A 93 22.30 -3.56 -13.68
CA ALA A 93 23.40 -4.40 -13.21
C ALA A 93 23.76 -4.16 -11.73
N LYS A 94 23.32 -3.04 -11.14
CA LYS A 94 23.72 -2.62 -9.79
C LYS A 94 22.57 -1.96 -9.03
N PHE A 95 22.69 -1.97 -7.71
CA PHE A 95 21.81 -1.18 -6.84
C PHE A 95 22.13 0.31 -6.95
N HIS A 96 21.09 1.13 -6.98
CA HIS A 96 21.15 2.58 -7.00
C HIS A 96 20.43 3.13 -5.77
N ASN A 97 20.93 4.25 -5.22
CA ASN A 97 20.24 4.90 -4.11
C ASN A 97 18.87 5.40 -4.59
N ILE A 98 17.83 5.25 -3.78
CA ILE A 98 16.48 5.70 -4.09
C ILE A 98 16.42 7.20 -4.39
N SER A 99 17.31 8.02 -3.82
CA SER A 99 17.41 9.45 -4.14
C SER A 99 17.74 9.72 -5.61
N ASP A 100 18.37 8.74 -6.28
CA ASP A 100 18.87 8.85 -7.65
C ASP A 100 17.88 8.23 -8.67
N MET A 101 16.89 7.44 -8.21
CA MET A 101 15.94 6.70 -9.07
C MET A 101 14.61 7.42 -9.33
N GLY A 102 14.49 8.69 -8.92
CA GLY A 102 13.30 9.52 -9.13
C GLY A 102 12.24 9.38 -8.01
N PHE A 103 11.32 10.35 -7.98
CA PHE A 103 10.41 10.57 -6.84
C PHE A 103 9.43 9.40 -6.59
N GLY A 104 9.04 8.66 -7.64
CA GLY A 104 8.02 7.62 -7.56
C GLY A 104 8.34 6.49 -6.56
N TYR A 105 9.59 6.00 -6.53
CA TYR A 105 9.98 4.93 -5.61
C TYR A 105 9.86 5.34 -4.14
N SER A 106 10.24 6.58 -3.81
CA SER A 106 10.12 7.12 -2.45
C SER A 106 8.67 7.19 -1.98
N GLN A 107 7.73 7.41 -2.90
CA GLN A 107 6.32 7.49 -2.59
C GLN A 107 5.68 6.12 -2.38
N ILE A 108 6.03 5.13 -3.20
CA ILE A 108 5.35 3.83 -3.19
C ILE A 108 5.95 2.83 -2.19
N LEU A 109 7.25 2.94 -1.87
CA LEU A 109 7.89 2.03 -0.93
C LEU A 109 7.23 1.99 0.46
N PRO A 110 6.88 3.13 1.10
CA PRO A 110 6.12 3.12 2.36
C PRO A 110 4.83 2.31 2.28
N VAL A 111 4.12 2.41 1.16
CA VAL A 111 2.87 1.68 0.90
C VAL A 111 3.13 0.18 0.73
N ILE A 112 4.10 -0.18 -0.12
CA ILE A 112 4.52 -1.56 -0.39
C ILE A 112 4.94 -2.27 0.91
N VAL A 113 5.79 -1.61 1.71
CA VAL A 113 6.27 -2.17 2.97
C VAL A 113 5.14 -2.28 4.00
N SER A 114 4.23 -1.30 4.08
CA SER A 114 3.06 -1.38 4.96
C SER A 114 2.15 -2.54 4.61
N ILE A 115 1.84 -2.73 3.32
CA ILE A 115 1.08 -3.87 2.81
C ILE A 115 1.78 -5.17 3.20
N TRP A 116 3.09 -5.28 2.93
CA TRP A 116 3.85 -6.48 3.24
C TRP A 116 3.82 -6.82 4.73
N LEU A 117 4.03 -5.84 5.62
CA LEU A 117 4.03 -6.04 7.07
C LEU A 117 2.67 -6.53 7.59
N GLU A 118 1.58 -5.96 7.08
CA GLU A 118 0.21 -6.29 7.52
C GLU A 118 -0.30 -7.62 6.96
N THR A 119 0.30 -8.15 5.88
CA THR A 119 -0.27 -9.28 5.11
C THR A 119 0.65 -10.49 5.01
N VAL A 120 1.92 -10.30 4.65
CA VAL A 120 2.88 -11.38 4.34
C VAL A 120 3.91 -11.53 5.45
N GLY A 121 4.37 -10.41 6.00
CA GLY A 121 5.46 -10.33 6.96
C GLY A 121 5.12 -10.89 8.33
N ALA A 122 3.82 -11.02 8.66
CA ALA A 122 3.31 -11.57 9.92
C ALA A 122 4.28 -11.39 11.09
N VAL A 123 4.64 -10.13 11.37
CA VAL A 123 5.38 -9.77 12.59
C VAL A 123 4.61 -10.41 13.75
N PRO A 124 5.27 -11.10 14.69
CA PRO A 124 4.57 -11.85 15.73
C PRO A 124 3.48 -11.00 16.35
N ARG A 125 2.23 -11.50 16.36
CA ARG A 125 1.00 -10.80 16.76
C ARG A 125 1.11 -10.04 18.11
N ARG A 126 2.10 -10.38 18.95
CA ARG A 126 2.42 -9.71 20.23
C ARG A 126 3.21 -8.40 20.10
N HIS A 127 4.01 -8.18 19.06
CA HIS A 127 4.90 -7.01 18.97
C HIS A 127 4.20 -5.73 18.51
N LEU A 128 3.07 -5.83 17.82
CA LEU A 128 2.29 -4.66 17.40
C LEU A 128 1.15 -4.29 18.37
N GLY A 129 1.12 -4.85 19.59
CA GLY A 129 0.09 -4.50 20.59
C GLY A 129 -1.34 -4.86 20.20
N PHE A 130 -1.52 -5.73 19.21
CA PHE A 130 -2.84 -6.09 18.67
C PHE A 130 -3.33 -7.44 19.15
N THR A 131 -4.56 -7.47 19.61
CA THR A 131 -5.30 -8.70 19.90
C THR A 131 -5.84 -9.30 18.61
N ASP A 132 -5.84 -10.62 18.51
CA ASP A 132 -6.34 -11.47 17.40
C ASP A 132 -7.81 -11.21 16.97
N ALA A 133 -8.51 -10.29 17.62
CA ALA A 133 -9.92 -10.00 17.46
C ALA A 133 -10.25 -8.71 16.67
N ASN A 134 -9.23 -7.93 16.24
CA ASN A 134 -9.47 -6.64 15.59
C ASN A 134 -9.32 -6.74 14.07
N SER A 135 -10.35 -6.33 13.32
CA SER A 135 -10.26 -6.18 11.87
C SER A 135 -9.15 -5.19 11.51
N ARG A 136 -8.37 -5.52 10.49
CA ARG A 136 -7.30 -4.67 9.98
C ARG A 136 -7.79 -3.86 8.81
N THR A 137 -7.53 -2.56 8.82
CA THR A 137 -7.85 -1.70 7.69
C THR A 137 -6.62 -0.90 7.33
N LEU A 138 -6.14 -1.05 6.10
CA LEU A 138 -5.12 -0.17 5.52
C LEU A 138 -5.82 0.89 4.67
N VAL A 139 -5.61 2.16 5.01
CA VAL A 139 -6.16 3.32 4.29
C VAL A 139 -5.01 4.03 3.59
N ILE A 140 -5.15 4.24 2.28
CA ILE A 140 -4.11 4.79 1.42
C ILE A 140 -4.72 5.90 0.58
N GLU A 141 -4.24 7.13 0.74
CA GLU A 141 -4.65 8.24 -0.12
C GLU A 141 -3.70 8.38 -1.30
N GLN A 142 -4.24 8.49 -2.51
CA GLN A 142 -3.55 8.80 -3.77
C GLN A 142 -2.18 8.11 -3.92
N PRO A 143 -2.10 6.77 -3.85
CA PRO A 143 -0.84 6.02 -4.01
C PRO A 143 -0.17 6.24 -5.37
N GLU A 144 -0.93 6.69 -6.38
CA GLU A 144 -0.45 6.93 -7.75
C GLU A 144 0.36 8.21 -7.93
N LEU A 145 0.38 9.12 -6.94
CA LEU A 145 1.05 10.41 -7.09
C LEU A 145 2.54 10.23 -7.41
N HIS A 146 2.97 10.85 -8.51
CA HIS A 146 4.33 10.79 -9.05
C HIS A 146 4.82 9.38 -9.46
N LEU A 147 3.92 8.40 -9.59
CA LEU A 147 4.24 7.09 -10.12
C LEU A 147 4.07 7.03 -11.63
N HIS A 148 4.98 6.30 -12.28
CA HIS A 148 4.82 5.92 -13.67
C HIS A 148 3.57 5.02 -13.84
N PRO A 149 2.76 5.19 -14.90
CA PRO A 149 1.56 4.38 -15.15
C PRO A 149 1.77 2.87 -14.99
N ALA A 150 2.89 2.34 -15.49
CA ALA A 150 3.22 0.93 -15.35
C ALA A 150 3.34 0.46 -13.89
N LEU A 151 3.90 1.29 -12.99
CA LEU A 151 3.97 0.96 -11.55
C LEU A 151 2.61 1.06 -10.88
N GLN A 152 1.75 2.00 -11.31
CA GLN A 152 0.36 2.09 -10.82
C GLN A 152 -0.44 0.82 -11.17
N TYR A 153 -0.28 0.32 -12.40
CA TYR A 153 -0.90 -0.93 -12.85
C TYR A 153 -0.39 -2.13 -12.02
N ARG A 154 0.93 -2.26 -11.85
CA ARG A 154 1.52 -3.33 -11.01
C ARG A 154 1.06 -3.25 -9.56
N PHE A 155 0.87 -2.03 -9.03
CA PHE A 155 0.31 -1.83 -7.70
C PHE A 155 -1.12 -2.34 -7.61
N GLY A 156 -1.99 -2.04 -8.59
CA GLY A 156 -3.35 -2.61 -8.63
C GLY A 156 -3.36 -4.14 -8.65
N LEU A 157 -2.49 -4.77 -9.46
CA LEU A 157 -2.33 -6.23 -9.48
C LEU A 157 -1.87 -6.79 -8.11
N ALA A 158 -0.92 -6.11 -7.48
CA ALA A 158 -0.40 -6.52 -6.17
C ALA A 158 -1.48 -6.42 -5.08
N ILE A 159 -2.30 -5.36 -5.11
CA ILE A 159 -3.45 -5.19 -4.21
C ILE A 159 -4.44 -6.34 -4.36
N ALA A 160 -4.85 -6.66 -5.60
CA ALA A 160 -5.75 -7.78 -5.85
C ALA A 160 -5.19 -9.10 -5.29
N LYS A 161 -3.91 -9.39 -5.56
CA LYS A 161 -3.25 -10.58 -5.03
C LYS A 161 -3.21 -10.59 -3.50
N VAL A 162 -2.94 -9.46 -2.86
CA VAL A 162 -2.96 -9.34 -1.40
C VAL A 162 -4.35 -9.62 -0.84
N VAL A 163 -5.40 -9.03 -1.43
CA VAL A 163 -6.78 -9.26 -1.02
C VAL A 163 -7.14 -10.75 -1.13
N SER A 164 -6.77 -11.41 -2.23
CA SER A 164 -7.01 -12.86 -2.44
C SER A 164 -6.38 -13.76 -1.36
N LEU A 165 -5.24 -13.35 -0.80
CA LEU A 165 -4.55 -14.09 0.25
C LEU A 165 -5.08 -13.74 1.65
N ALA A 166 -5.71 -12.58 1.79
CA ALA A 166 -6.11 -11.99 3.06
C ALA A 166 -7.60 -12.18 3.40
N THR A 167 -8.40 -12.76 2.50
CA THR A 167 -9.87 -12.94 2.62
C THR A 167 -10.29 -13.60 3.94
N ASN A 168 -9.45 -14.50 4.49
CA ASN A 168 -9.74 -15.21 5.75
C ASN A 168 -9.34 -14.46 7.03
N PHE A 169 -8.71 -13.29 6.93
CA PHE A 169 -8.08 -12.59 8.07
C PHE A 169 -8.76 -11.27 8.45
N GLY A 170 -9.88 -10.91 7.80
CA GLY A 170 -10.59 -9.65 8.09
C GLY A 170 -9.73 -8.42 7.80
N PHE A 171 -8.83 -8.52 6.82
CA PHE A 171 -8.01 -7.44 6.30
C PHE A 171 -8.78 -6.70 5.21
N ARG A 172 -8.83 -5.37 5.31
CA ARG A 172 -9.50 -4.48 4.37
C ARG A 172 -8.52 -3.43 3.88
N ILE A 173 -8.67 -3.01 2.63
CA ILE A 173 -7.90 -1.91 2.06
C ILE A 173 -8.90 -0.87 1.57
N VAL A 174 -8.68 0.39 1.92
CA VAL A 174 -9.42 1.54 1.42
C VAL A 174 -8.42 2.41 0.66
N ILE A 175 -8.68 2.64 -0.61
CA ILE A 175 -7.78 3.39 -1.49
C ILE A 175 -8.56 4.55 -2.08
N GLU A 176 -8.06 5.77 -1.91
CA GLU A 176 -8.46 6.90 -2.74
C GLU A 176 -7.52 6.96 -3.94
N THR A 177 -8.07 6.94 -5.17
CA THR A 177 -7.25 6.99 -6.38
C THR A 177 -7.97 7.68 -7.53
N HIS A 178 -7.18 8.35 -8.37
CA HIS A 178 -7.56 8.86 -9.69
C HIS A 178 -6.92 8.04 -10.82
N SER A 179 -6.27 6.92 -10.50
CA SER A 179 -5.54 6.12 -11.48
C SER A 179 -6.45 5.17 -12.25
N SER A 180 -6.67 5.45 -13.54
CA SER A 180 -7.33 4.49 -14.45
C SER A 180 -6.54 3.18 -14.56
N GLN A 181 -5.21 3.23 -14.50
CA GLN A 181 -4.34 2.07 -14.55
C GLN A 181 -4.56 1.11 -13.36
N MET A 182 -4.85 1.66 -12.18
CA MET A 182 -5.17 0.85 -11.01
C MET A 182 -6.54 0.15 -11.14
N ILE A 183 -7.54 0.88 -11.62
CA ILE A 183 -8.89 0.33 -11.90
C ILE A 183 -8.80 -0.77 -12.96
N GLU A 184 -8.05 -0.54 -14.05
CA GLU A 184 -7.81 -1.54 -15.11
C GLU A 184 -7.12 -2.80 -14.56
N ALA A 185 -6.10 -2.65 -13.72
CA ALA A 185 -5.40 -3.78 -13.10
C ALA A 185 -6.31 -4.60 -12.17
N ILE A 186 -7.23 -3.94 -11.46
CA ILE A 186 -8.21 -4.62 -10.62
C ILE A 186 -9.21 -5.39 -11.49
N GLY A 187 -9.75 -4.77 -12.54
CA GLY A 187 -10.65 -5.44 -13.50
C GLY A 187 -9.98 -6.64 -14.19
N GLU A 188 -8.70 -6.50 -14.59
CA GLU A 188 -7.89 -7.62 -15.10
C GLU A 188 -7.80 -8.77 -14.09
N SER A 189 -7.64 -8.45 -12.81
CA SER A 189 -7.49 -9.44 -11.74
C SER A 189 -8.78 -10.24 -11.53
N ILE A 190 -9.95 -9.59 -11.65
CA ILE A 190 -11.27 -10.26 -11.64
C ILE A 190 -11.38 -11.18 -12.84
N ARG A 191 -11.10 -10.69 -14.05
CA ARG A 191 -11.19 -11.49 -15.28
C ARG A 191 -10.28 -12.73 -15.27
N ARG A 192 -9.15 -12.64 -14.57
CA ARG A 192 -8.21 -13.76 -14.37
C ARG A 192 -8.59 -14.69 -13.22
N GLY A 193 -9.66 -14.40 -12.48
CA GLY A 193 -10.09 -15.17 -11.31
C GLY A 193 -9.14 -15.08 -10.13
N VAL A 194 -8.39 -13.98 -9.99
CA VAL A 194 -7.50 -13.74 -8.83
C VAL A 194 -8.31 -13.32 -7.61
N ILE A 195 -9.34 -12.52 -7.81
CA ILE A 195 -10.30 -12.04 -6.80
C ILE A 195 -11.70 -12.08 -7.40
N GLU A 196 -12.73 -12.09 -6.55
CA GLU A 196 -14.12 -12.01 -6.98
C GLU A 196 -14.55 -10.54 -7.10
N ASP A 197 -15.53 -10.25 -7.97
CA ASP A 197 -16.16 -8.93 -8.06
C ASP A 197 -16.77 -8.50 -6.71
N SER A 198 -17.27 -9.47 -5.94
CA SER A 198 -17.86 -9.27 -4.61
C SER A 198 -16.86 -8.83 -3.53
N ASP A 199 -15.55 -9.00 -3.75
CA ASP A 199 -14.49 -8.52 -2.85
C ASP A 199 -14.29 -7.00 -2.96
N ILE A 200 -14.88 -6.34 -3.96
CA ILE A 200 -14.58 -4.96 -4.32
C ILE A 200 -15.84 -4.09 -4.35
N SER A 201 -15.71 -2.88 -3.84
CA SER A 201 -16.72 -1.83 -3.99
C SER A 201 -16.03 -0.52 -4.34
N ILE A 202 -16.62 0.23 -5.27
CA ILE A 202 -16.08 1.50 -5.74
C ILE A 202 -17.08 2.60 -5.42
N ALA A 203 -16.62 3.63 -4.71
CA ALA A 203 -17.39 4.85 -4.49
C ALA A 203 -16.88 5.92 -5.45
N LEU A 204 -17.75 6.40 -6.32
CA LEU A 204 -17.47 7.46 -7.29
C LEU A 204 -17.95 8.79 -6.73
N PHE A 205 -17.06 9.78 -6.74
CA PHE A 205 -17.33 11.13 -6.26
C PHE A 205 -17.37 12.09 -7.44
N GLU A 206 -18.55 12.63 -7.74
CA GLU A 206 -18.75 13.57 -8.84
C GLU A 206 -19.31 14.89 -8.33
N LYS A 207 -18.96 16.01 -8.98
CA LYS A 207 -19.57 17.31 -8.70
C LYS A 207 -20.78 17.50 -9.61
N ASN A 208 -21.95 17.76 -9.04
CA ASN A 208 -23.13 18.10 -9.81
C ASN A 208 -23.08 19.55 -10.32
N LYS A 209 -24.08 19.96 -11.11
CA LYS A 209 -24.18 21.33 -11.68
C LYS A 209 -24.20 22.45 -10.64
N ASN A 210 -24.50 22.13 -9.38
CA ASN A 210 -24.56 23.07 -8.27
C ASN A 210 -23.29 23.01 -7.38
N ASP A 211 -22.20 22.40 -7.88
CA ASP A 211 -20.93 22.22 -7.17
C ASP A 211 -21.03 21.39 -5.87
N CYS A 212 -22.11 20.61 -5.73
CA CYS A 212 -22.29 19.66 -4.63
C CYS A 212 -21.73 18.29 -5.02
N THR A 213 -21.04 17.62 -4.09
CA THR A 213 -20.55 16.26 -4.30
C THR A 213 -21.68 15.25 -4.22
N GLU A 214 -21.91 14.52 -5.30
CA GLU A 214 -22.77 13.34 -5.36
C GLU A 214 -21.90 12.08 -5.32
N ILE A 215 -22.32 11.12 -4.49
CA ILE A 215 -21.62 9.84 -4.32
C ILE A 215 -22.47 8.75 -4.94
N THR A 216 -21.90 8.00 -5.87
CA THR A 216 -22.54 6.82 -6.46
C THR A 216 -21.72 5.58 -6.18
N MET A 217 -22.40 4.46 -5.92
CA MET A 217 -21.73 3.18 -5.72
C MET A 217 -21.64 2.44 -7.05
N SER A 218 -20.47 1.90 -7.31
CA SER A 218 -20.08 1.11 -8.46
C SER A 218 -19.36 -0.16 -7.97
N GLY A 219 -19.04 -1.04 -8.91
CA GLY A 219 -18.32 -2.28 -8.73
C GLY A 219 -17.92 -2.82 -10.09
N PHE A 220 -17.49 -4.06 -10.14
CA PHE A 220 -17.15 -4.74 -11.39
C PHE A 220 -18.21 -5.80 -11.73
N ASP A 221 -18.35 -6.11 -13.00
CA ASP A 221 -19.04 -7.32 -13.44
C ASP A 221 -18.09 -8.54 -13.43
N ASP A 222 -18.62 -9.71 -13.78
CA ASP A 222 -17.90 -11.00 -13.79
C ASP A 222 -16.79 -11.07 -14.87
N GLU A 223 -16.80 -10.16 -15.85
CA GLU A 223 -15.77 -10.01 -16.88
C GLU A 223 -14.71 -8.95 -16.50
N GLY A 224 -14.86 -8.32 -15.33
CA GLY A 224 -13.94 -7.33 -14.79
C GLY A 224 -14.09 -5.95 -15.42
N TYR A 225 -15.25 -5.62 -16.00
CA TYR A 225 -15.58 -4.26 -16.42
C TYR A 225 -16.24 -3.49 -15.28
N LEU A 226 -15.83 -2.24 -15.11
CA LEU A 226 -16.44 -1.37 -14.12
C LEU A 226 -17.87 -1.01 -14.56
N MET A 227 -18.82 -1.28 -13.68
CA MET A 227 -20.23 -0.91 -13.88
C MET A 227 -20.42 0.59 -13.63
N ASN A 228 -21.35 1.23 -14.33
CA ASN A 228 -21.68 2.65 -14.14
C ASN A 228 -20.47 3.58 -14.27
N TRP A 229 -19.72 3.44 -15.37
CA TRP A 229 -18.53 4.27 -15.63
C TRP A 229 -18.86 5.77 -15.54
N PRO A 230 -18.14 6.54 -14.70
CA PRO A 230 -18.37 7.97 -14.57
C PRO A 230 -18.02 8.70 -15.88
N ALA A 231 -18.88 9.62 -16.31
CA ALA A 231 -18.70 10.31 -17.58
C ALA A 231 -17.42 11.16 -17.52
N GLY A 232 -16.42 10.79 -18.32
CA GLY A 232 -15.20 11.57 -18.51
C GLY A 232 -13.98 11.17 -17.66
N PHE A 233 -14.04 10.07 -16.92
CA PHE A 233 -12.90 9.56 -16.11
C PHE A 233 -11.65 9.19 -16.94
N LEU A 234 -11.81 8.86 -18.22
CA LEU A 234 -10.68 8.63 -19.15
C LEU A 234 -10.32 9.87 -19.99
N SER A 235 -11.04 10.99 -19.80
CA SER A 235 -10.84 12.22 -20.57
C SER A 235 -10.27 13.38 -19.75
N ALA A 236 -9.87 13.12 -18.51
CA ALA A 236 -9.17 14.06 -17.64
C ALA A 236 -7.65 13.99 -17.87
#